data_AF-A0A838NH14-F1
#
_entry.id   AF-A0A838NH14-F1
#
_cell.length_a   1.000
_cell.length_b   1.000
_cell.length_c   1.000
_cell.angle_alpha   90.00
_cell.angle_beta   90.00
_cell.angle_gamma   90.00
#
_symmetry.space_group_name_H-M   'P 1'
#
loop_
_entity.id
_entity.type
_entity.pdbx_description
1 polymer ?
#
loop_
_entity_poly.entity_id
_entity_poly.type
_entity_poly.pdbx_seq_one_letter_code
_entity_poly.pdbx_strand_id
1 'polypeptide(L)'
;MTAQPNAGACPACGAAASGKFCSACGASLAPGSCVRCRAPLDAQARFCHRCGRPTGGDTRAPGTERSAWIFAGAMCLLLVGAIVYNVATE
;
A
#
# COMPACT_ATOMS: atom_id res chain seq x y z
N MET A 1 5.84 -20.46 26.32
CA MET A 1 6.71 -19.41 25.76
C MET A 1 5.97 -18.77 24.60
N THR A 2 5.12 -17.79 24.87
CA THR A 2 4.26 -17.14 23.87
C THR A 2 5.00 -15.93 23.30
N ALA A 3 5.40 -15.99 22.02
CA ALA A 3 6.05 -14.88 21.33
C ALA A 3 5.06 -13.71 21.19
N GLN A 4 5.41 -12.58 21.82
CA GLN A 4 4.76 -11.29 21.65
C GLN A 4 4.90 -10.81 20.20
N PRO A 5 3.86 -10.25 19.56
CA PRO A 5 4.04 -9.54 18.31
C PRO A 5 4.84 -8.29 18.64
N ASN A 6 6.11 -8.27 18.22
CA ASN A 6 7.04 -7.20 18.52
C ASN A 6 6.40 -5.84 18.26
N ALA A 7 6.33 -5.03 19.30
CA ALA A 7 6.14 -3.60 19.17
C ALA A 7 7.36 -3.05 18.42
N GLY A 8 7.23 -2.89 17.11
CA GLY A 8 8.36 -2.41 16.30
C GLY A 8 8.10 -2.54 14.82
N ALA A 9 7.58 -1.45 14.24
CA ALA A 9 7.43 -1.21 12.81
C ALA A 9 6.47 -2.15 12.03
N CYS A 10 5.64 -1.53 11.19
CA CYS A 10 4.79 -2.21 10.24
C CYS A 10 5.64 -2.83 9.12
N PRO A 11 5.49 -4.11 8.78
CA PRO A 11 6.26 -4.74 7.70
C PRO A 11 5.87 -4.23 6.29
N ALA A 12 4.74 -3.52 6.17
CA ALA A 12 4.27 -2.96 4.90
C ALA A 12 4.83 -1.55 4.65
N CYS A 13 4.95 -0.71 5.68
CA CYS A 13 5.33 0.70 5.52
C CYS A 13 6.49 1.17 6.42
N GLY A 14 6.98 0.32 7.34
CA GLY A 14 8.05 0.66 8.29
C GLY A 14 7.64 1.55 9.46
N ALA A 15 6.43 2.11 9.47
CA ALA A 15 5.95 2.99 10.55
C ALA A 15 5.67 2.22 11.85
N ALA A 16 5.88 2.83 13.02
CA ALA A 16 5.53 2.22 14.30
C ALA A 16 4.04 1.83 14.32
N ALA A 17 3.76 0.53 14.50
CA ALA A 17 2.41 0.00 14.51
C ALA A 17 2.15 -0.74 15.82
N SER A 18 0.99 -0.46 16.41
CA SER A 18 0.50 -1.11 17.63
C SER A 18 -0.98 -1.43 17.45
N GLY A 19 -1.36 -2.71 17.60
CA GLY A 19 -2.75 -3.15 17.46
C GLY A 19 -2.98 -4.11 16.28
N LYS A 20 -4.25 -4.26 15.87
CA LYS A 20 -4.67 -5.21 14.82
C LYS A 20 -4.45 -4.67 13.40
N PHE A 21 -4.36 -3.35 13.26
CA PHE A 21 -4.16 -2.64 11.99
C PHE A 21 -3.12 -1.51 12.18
N CYS A 22 -2.39 -1.17 11.13
CA CYS A 22 -1.45 -0.05 11.13
C CYS A 22 -2.19 1.27 10.96
N SER A 23 -1.98 2.23 11.85
CA SER A 23 -2.57 3.57 11.75
C SER A 23 -2.00 4.40 10.59
N ALA A 24 -0.80 4.07 10.11
CA ALA A 24 -0.14 4.81 9.02
C ALA A 24 -0.49 4.29 7.62
N CYS A 25 -0.69 2.98 7.44
CA CYS A 25 -0.96 2.38 6.13
C CYS A 25 -2.23 1.53 6.05
N GLY A 26 -2.92 1.29 7.18
CA GLY A 26 -4.12 0.44 7.24
C GLY A 26 -3.86 -1.06 7.16
N ALA A 27 -2.61 -1.51 7.04
CA ALA A 27 -2.29 -2.94 6.92
C ALA A 27 -2.66 -3.72 8.19
N SER A 28 -3.26 -4.89 8.03
CA SER A 28 -3.59 -5.80 9.13
C SER A 28 -2.32 -6.42 9.72
N LEU A 29 -2.07 -6.22 11.02
CA LEU A 29 -1.00 -6.89 11.78
C LEU A 29 -1.52 -8.08 12.61
N ALA A 30 -2.81 -8.40 12.48
CA ALA A 30 -3.40 -9.51 13.22
C ALA A 30 -2.98 -10.87 12.64
N PRO A 31 -2.67 -11.87 13.47
CA PRO A 31 -2.51 -13.26 13.02
C PRO A 31 -3.83 -13.75 12.44
N GLY A 32 -3.84 -14.04 11.13
CA GLY A 32 -5.00 -14.52 10.40
C GLY A 32 -4.94 -16.00 10.11
N SER A 33 -6.01 -16.54 9.53
CA SER A 33 -5.97 -17.82 8.83
C SER A 33 -5.83 -17.57 7.33
N CYS A 34 -5.22 -18.51 6.60
CA CYS A 34 -5.10 -18.37 5.15
C CYS A 34 -6.49 -18.37 4.51
N VAL A 35 -6.80 -17.36 3.69
CA VAL A 35 -8.09 -17.28 2.98
C VAL A 35 -8.38 -18.51 2.09
N ARG A 36 -7.33 -19.18 1.61
CA ARG A 36 -7.44 -20.30 0.68
C ARG A 36 -7.51 -21.66 1.38
N CYS A 37 -6.58 -21.94 2.28
CA CYS A 37 -6.47 -23.25 2.92
C CYS A 37 -6.91 -23.27 4.39
N ARG A 38 -7.30 -22.12 4.96
CA ARG A 38 -7.71 -21.93 6.36
C ARG A 38 -6.68 -22.39 7.39
N ALA A 39 -5.45 -22.68 6.98
CA ALA A 39 -4.36 -22.99 7.90
C ALA A 39 -4.09 -21.77 8.81
N PRO A 40 -3.66 -22.00 10.06
CA PRO A 40 -3.21 -20.91 10.93
C PRO A 40 -1.94 -20.28 10.32
N LEU A 41 -1.95 -18.95 10.17
CA LEU A 41 -0.80 -18.19 9.71
C LEU A 41 -0.23 -17.39 10.87
N ASP A 42 1.09 -17.29 10.90
CA ASP A 42 1.76 -16.37 11.80
C ASP A 42 1.47 -14.92 11.39
N ALA A 43 1.35 -14.02 12.36
CA ALA A 43 1.13 -12.58 12.11
C ALA A 43 2.25 -11.96 11.26
N GLN A 44 3.44 -12.56 11.28
CA GLN A 44 4.62 -12.11 10.53
C GLN A 44 4.79 -12.83 9.18
N ALA A 45 4.03 -13.91 8.91
CA ALA A 45 4.24 -14.72 7.72
C ALA A 45 3.66 -14.04 6.47
N ARG A 46 4.51 -13.66 5.50
CA ARG A 46 4.11 -13.10 4.19
C ARG A 46 3.56 -14.15 3.22
N PHE A 47 3.86 -15.43 3.45
CA PHE A 47 3.41 -16.55 2.64
C PHE A 47 2.88 -17.67 3.53
N CYS A 48 1.84 -18.38 3.06
CA CYS A 48 1.34 -19.54 3.77
C CYS A 48 2.29 -20.74 3.59
N HIS A 49 2.82 -21.29 4.68
CA HIS A 49 3.69 -22.48 4.68
C HIS A 49 3.02 -23.74 4.12
N ARG A 50 1.68 -23.78 4.05
CA ARG A 50 0.92 -24.95 3.58
C ARG A 50 0.54 -24.87 2.10
N CYS A 51 0.23 -23.68 1.59
CA CYS A 51 -0.27 -23.51 0.22
C CYS A 51 0.58 -22.58 -0.66
N GLY A 52 1.65 -21.99 -0.13
CA GLY A 52 2.59 -21.14 -0.85
C GLY A 52 2.04 -19.77 -1.28
N ARG A 53 0.79 -19.44 -0.94
CA ARG A 53 0.15 -18.19 -1.37
C ARG A 53 0.49 -17.00 -0.46
N PRO A 54 0.56 -15.78 -1.02
CA PRO A 54 0.79 -14.58 -0.25
C PRO A 54 -0.38 -14.34 0.72
N THR A 55 -0.06 -13.90 1.92
CA THR A 55 -1.00 -13.73 3.03
C THR A 55 -1.61 -12.33 2.99
N GLY A 56 -2.25 -11.96 1.87
CA GLY A 56 -3.10 -10.77 1.76
C GLY A 56 -2.47 -9.46 2.27
N GLY A 57 -1.15 -9.32 2.16
CA GLY A 57 -0.39 -8.15 2.57
C GLY A 57 0.03 -7.28 1.38
N ASP A 58 -0.69 -7.36 0.26
CA ASP A 58 -0.57 -6.39 -0.84
C ASP A 58 -1.51 -5.22 -0.59
N THR A 59 -1.40 -4.58 0.57
CA THR A 59 -1.75 -3.16 0.61
C THR A 59 -0.68 -2.45 -0.20
N ARG A 60 -0.96 -2.28 -1.50
CA ARG A 60 -0.29 -1.32 -2.37
C ARG A 60 0.00 -0.07 -1.54
N ALA A 61 1.28 0.25 -1.36
CA ALA A 61 1.67 1.60 -0.97
C ALA A 61 0.98 2.59 -1.95
N PRO A 62 0.49 3.73 -1.46
CA PRO A 62 -0.37 4.61 -2.22
C PRO A 62 0.37 5.08 -3.46
N GLY A 63 -0.24 4.93 -4.63
CA GLY A 63 0.29 5.40 -5.92
C GLY A 63 0.27 6.92 -6.03
N THR A 64 0.92 7.62 -5.11
CA THR A 64 0.96 9.07 -5.03
C THR A 64 1.98 9.66 -6.00
N GLU A 65 3.07 8.95 -6.30
CA GLU A 65 4.11 9.44 -7.23
C GLU A 65 3.62 9.52 -8.69
N ARG A 66 2.90 8.48 -9.14
CA ARG A 66 2.41 8.42 -10.52
C ARG A 66 1.24 9.38 -10.72
N SER A 67 0.40 9.55 -9.70
CA SER A 67 -0.67 10.53 -9.74
C SER A 67 -0.14 11.97 -9.71
N ALA A 68 0.91 12.26 -8.91
CA ALA A 68 1.55 13.57 -8.89
C ALA A 68 2.12 13.98 -10.26
N TRP A 69 2.82 13.08 -10.95
CA TRP A 69 3.33 13.35 -12.30
C TRP A 69 2.21 13.53 -13.33
N ILE A 70 1.10 12.79 -13.20
CA ILE A 70 -0.07 12.96 -14.09
C ILE A 70 -0.70 14.34 -13.90
N PHE A 71 -0.89 14.81 -12.66
CA PHE A 71 -1.44 16.14 -12.42
C PHE A 71 -0.52 17.25 -12.93
N ALA A 72 0.79 17.15 -12.69
CA ALA A 72 1.76 18.11 -13.19
C ALA A 72 1.79 18.16 -14.73
N GLY A 73 1.82 16.99 -15.38
CA GLY A 73 1.80 16.90 -16.84
C GLY A 73 0.51 17.42 -17.47
N ALA A 74 -0.64 17.07 -16.89
CA ALA A 74 -1.94 17.53 -17.36
C ALA A 74 -2.06 19.06 -17.25
N MET A 75 -1.65 19.65 -16.12
CA MET A 75 -1.69 21.11 -15.93
C MET A 75 -0.78 21.83 -16.92
N CYS A 76 0.42 21.30 -17.17
CA CYS A 76 1.35 21.88 -18.15
C CYS A 76 0.78 21.82 -19.58
N LEU A 77 0.23 20.67 -20.00
CA LEU A 77 -0.39 20.51 -21.32
C LEU A 77 -1.58 21.44 -21.55
N LEU A 78 -2.45 21.58 -20.54
CA LEU A 78 -3.62 22.46 -20.61
C LEU A 78 -3.21 23.92 -20.77
N LEU A 79 -2.18 24.35 -20.02
CA LEU A 79 -1.66 25.71 -20.06
C LEU A 79 -0.99 26.02 -21.40
N VAL A 80 -0.17 25.10 -21.93
CA VAL A 80 0.43 25.23 -23.27
C VAL A 80 -0.63 25.25 -24.37
N GLY A 81 -1.66 24.38 -24.28
CA GLY A 81 -2.76 24.36 -25.24
C GLY A 81 -3.56 25.66 -25.26
N ALA A 82 -3.82 26.26 -24.09
CA ALA A 82 -4.51 27.55 -23.99
C ALA A 82 -3.71 28.72 -24.59
N ILE A 83 -2.37 28.71 -24.43
CA ILE A 83 -1.49 29.71 -25.05
C ILE A 83 -1.53 29.57 -26.57
N VAL A 84 -1.36 28.36 -27.10
CA VAL A 84 -1.41 28.10 -28.54
C VAL A 84 -2.77 28.46 -29.13
N TYR A 85 -3.85 28.17 -28.41
CA TYR A 85 -5.20 28.54 -28.83
C TYR A 85 -5.36 30.06 -28.92
N ASN A 86 -4.92 30.82 -27.91
CA ASN A 86 -4.96 32.30 -27.96
C ASN A 86 -4.20 32.82 -29.18
N VAL A 87 -2.95 32.39 -29.39
CA VAL A 87 -2.12 32.83 -30.52
C VAL A 87 -2.74 32.49 -31.88
N ALA A 88 -3.47 31.38 -31.99
CA ALA A 88 -4.13 30.99 -33.23
C ALA A 88 -5.46 31.72 -33.47
N THR A 89 -6.07 32.26 -32.42
CA THR A 89 -7.33 33.01 -32.49
C THR A 89 -7.14 34.52 -32.57
N GLU A 90 -5.92 35.00 -32.26
CA GLU A 90 -5.43 36.37 -32.48
C GLU A 90 -4.98 36.57 -33.93
#